data_AF-W4F3F4-F1
#
_entry.id   AF-W4F3F4-F1
#
_cell.length_a   1.000
_cell.length_b   1.000
_cell.length_c   1.000
_cell.angle_alpha   90.00
_cell.angle_beta   90.00
_cell.angle_gamma   90.00
#
_symmetry.space_group_name_H-M   'P 1'
#
loop_
_entity.id
_entity.type
_entity.pdbx_description
1 polymer ?
#
loop_
_entity_poly.entity_id
_entity_poly.type
_entity_poly.pdbx_seq_one_letter_code
_entity_poly.pdbx_strand_id
1 'polypeptide(L)'
;MIWLWLREGKPYYWGIGGGIALALYGVIATFQSFPSFGRVYAAYGGVFIVLSVLWGWGIDKKAPDLYDWVGAGICLVGVAVMLLAPRQ
;
A
#
# COMPACT_ATOMS: atom_id res chain seq x y z
N MET A 1 13.78 7.29 -1.12
CA MET A 1 14.77 8.32 -1.51
C MET A 1 14.54 9.66 -0.82
N ILE A 2 13.32 10.19 -0.77
CA ILE A 2 13.01 11.38 0.04
C ILE A 2 13.27 11.16 1.54
N TRP A 3 12.90 10.00 2.08
CA TRP A 3 13.16 9.66 3.48
C TRP A 3 14.65 9.75 3.83
N LEU A 4 15.51 9.19 2.98
CA LEU A 4 16.97 9.24 3.11
C LEU A 4 17.52 10.67 3.11
N TRP A 5 16.97 11.58 2.29
CA TRP A 5 17.35 12.99 2.30
C TRP A 5 16.89 13.71 3.57
N LEU A 6 15.62 13.56 3.95
CA LEU A 6 15.03 14.30 5.07
C LEU A 6 15.42 13.76 6.46
N ARG A 7 15.65 12.46 6.60
CA ARG A 7 15.87 11.79 7.89
C ARG A 7 17.28 11.25 8.09
N GLU A 8 18.03 10.98 7.02
CA GLU A 8 19.37 10.35 7.10
C GLU A 8 20.50 11.25 6.59
N GLY A 9 20.21 12.53 6.31
CA GLY A 9 21.22 13.52 5.92
C GLY A 9 21.89 13.25 4.57
N LYS A 10 21.30 12.40 3.72
CA LYS A 10 21.82 12.13 2.37
C LYS A 10 21.77 13.39 1.49
N PRO A 11 22.61 13.51 0.46
CA PRO A 11 22.69 14.72 -0.37
C PRO A 11 21.40 15.05 -1.12
N TYR A 12 21.18 16.34 -1.38
CA TYR A 12 19.90 16.88 -1.88
C TYR A 12 19.41 16.28 -3.22
N TYR A 13 20.31 15.77 -4.06
CA TYR A 13 19.94 15.08 -5.30
C TYR A 13 19.07 13.83 -5.06
N TRP A 14 19.24 13.13 -3.92
CA TRP A 14 18.34 12.02 -3.54
C TRP A 14 16.93 12.51 -3.21
N GLY A 15 16.82 13.71 -2.64
CA GLY A 15 15.55 14.39 -2.40
C GLY A 15 14.86 14.78 -3.69
N ILE A 16 15.59 15.44 -4.61
CA ILE A 16 15.07 15.86 -5.92
C ILE A 16 14.65 14.64 -6.75
N GLY A 17 15.51 13.64 -6.89
CA GLY A 17 15.19 12.41 -7.63
C GLY A 17 13.99 11.67 -7.02
N GLY A 18 13.94 11.59 -5.69
CA GLY A 18 12.78 11.03 -4.98
C GLY A 18 11.51 11.83 -5.19
N GLY A 19 11.60 13.17 -5.25
CA GLY A 19 10.46 14.07 -5.49
C GLY A 19 9.91 13.94 -6.89
N ILE A 20 10.78 13.89 -7.90
CA ILE A 20 10.38 13.64 -9.29
C ILE A 20 9.72 12.27 -9.41
N ALA A 21 10.29 11.24 -8.80
CA ALA A 21 9.70 9.90 -8.82
C ALA A 21 8.32 9.84 -8.16
N LEU A 22 8.11 10.54 -7.03
CA LEU A 22 6.80 10.64 -6.39
C LEU A 22 5.79 11.40 -7.25
N ALA A 23 6.20 12.51 -7.87
CA ALA A 23 5.35 13.27 -8.77
C ALA A 23 4.92 12.42 -9.97
N LEU A 24 5.88 11.72 -10.60
CA LEU A 24 5.62 10.79 -11.69
C LEU A 24 4.69 9.65 -11.27
N TYR A 25 4.90 9.06 -10.09
CA TYR A 25 3.99 8.04 -9.56
C TYR A 25 2.56 8.56 -9.43
N GLY A 26 2.38 9.77 -8.88
CA GLY A 26 1.06 10.40 -8.78
C GLY A 26 0.41 10.65 -10.15
N VAL A 27 1.18 11.11 -11.14
CA VAL A 27 0.69 11.29 -12.52
C VAL A 27 0.36 9.97 -13.19
N ILE A 28 1.16 8.91 -12.98
CA ILE A 28 0.86 7.59 -13.54
C ILE A 28 -0.41 7.00 -12.92
N ALA A 29 -0.63 7.22 -11.63
CA ALA A 29 -1.82 6.75 -10.93
C ALA A 29 -3.12 7.38 -11.48
N THR A 30 -3.09 8.57 -12.08
CA THR A 30 -4.28 9.19 -12.68
C THR A 30 -4.67 8.55 -14.02
N PHE A 31 -3.76 7.83 -14.69
CA PHE A 31 -4.05 7.09 -15.92
C PHE A 31 -4.75 5.75 -15.66
N GLN A 32 -4.98 5.35 -14.41
CA GLN A 32 -5.80 4.18 -14.10
C GLN A 32 -7.29 4.44 -14.40
N SER A 33 -7.71 4.07 -15.60
CA SER A 33 -9.13 4.03 -16.00
C SER A 33 -9.85 2.85 -15.35
N PHE A 34 -10.30 3.02 -14.10
CA PHE A 34 -11.22 2.11 -13.43
C PHE A 34 -12.46 2.87 -12.92
N PRO A 35 -13.65 2.24 -12.86
CA PRO A 35 -14.92 2.95 -12.62
C PRO A 35 -15.02 3.68 -11.27
N SER A 36 -14.18 3.34 -10.30
CA SER A 36 -14.13 4.02 -9.00
C SER A 36 -12.71 4.00 -8.44
N PHE A 37 -12.04 5.16 -8.48
CA PHE A 37 -10.69 5.39 -7.94
C PHE A 37 -10.54 4.86 -6.50
N GLY A 38 -11.54 5.13 -5.65
CA GLY A 38 -11.53 4.69 -4.25
C GLY A 38 -11.58 3.16 -4.07
N ARG A 39 -12.25 2.43 -4.95
CA ARG A 39 -12.36 0.95 -4.86
C ARG A 39 -11.07 0.26 -5.27
N VAL A 40 -10.39 0.78 -6.29
CA VAL A 40 -9.09 0.27 -6.71
C VAL A 40 -8.05 0.48 -5.60
N TYR A 41 -8.05 1.67 -4.97
CA TYR A 41 -7.21 1.93 -3.81
C TYR A 41 -7.55 1.02 -2.61
N ALA A 42 -8.83 0.72 -2.37
CA ALA A 42 -9.23 -0.25 -1.35
C ALA A 42 -8.70 -1.66 -1.65
N ALA A 43 -8.77 -2.12 -2.90
CA ALA A 43 -8.18 -3.39 -3.32
C ALA A 43 -6.66 -3.42 -3.08
N TYR A 44 -5.95 -2.35 -3.44
CA TYR A 44 -4.51 -2.22 -3.18
C TYR A 44 -4.17 -2.26 -1.70
N GLY A 45 -4.97 -1.61 -0.85
CA GLY A 45 -4.85 -1.72 0.60
C GLY A 45 -4.96 -3.16 1.09
N GLY A 46 -5.93 -3.92 0.57
CA GLY A 46 -6.09 -5.34 0.90
C GLY A 46 -4.88 -6.18 0.52
N VAL A 47 -4.37 -6.02 -0.71
CA VAL A 47 -3.16 -6.71 -1.19
C VAL A 47 -1.94 -6.34 -0.35
N PHE A 48 -1.80 -5.07 0.01
CA PHE A 48 -0.70 -4.59 0.84
C PHE A 48 -0.68 -5.22 2.23
N ILE A 49 -1.85 -5.39 2.85
CA ILE A 49 -1.98 -6.04 4.16
C ILE A 49 -1.56 -7.50 4.09
N VAL A 50 -2.05 -8.25 3.09
CA VAL A 50 -1.68 -9.67 2.91
C VAL A 50 -0.18 -9.81 2.65
N LEU A 51 0.37 -8.98 1.76
CA LEU A 51 1.79 -9.03 1.45
C LEU A 51 2.65 -8.68 2.68
N SER A 52 2.22 -7.73 3.50
CA SER A 52 2.93 -7.34 4.74
C SER A 52 2.96 -8.49 5.75
N VAL A 53 1.85 -9.22 5.92
CA VAL A 53 1.78 -10.39 6.82
C VAL A 53 2.63 -11.54 6.28
N LEU A 54 2.54 -11.84 4.98
CA LEU A 54 3.35 -12.89 4.34
C LEU A 54 4.85 -12.56 4.37
N TRP A 55 5.20 -11.29 4.20
CA TRP A 55 6.59 -10.82 4.29
C TRP A 55 7.15 -11.00 5.70
N GLY A 56 6.41 -10.55 6.72
CA GLY A 56 6.80 -10.75 8.13
C GLY A 56 6.99 -12.22 8.49
N TRP A 57 6.15 -13.09 7.92
CA TRP A 57 6.25 -14.53 8.13
C TRP A 57 7.44 -15.17 7.40
N GLY A 58 7.58 -14.91 6.10
CA GLY A 58 8.56 -15.59 5.25
C GLY A 58 9.97 -15.04 5.35
N ILE A 59 10.13 -13.72 5.45
CA ILE A 59 11.43 -13.05 5.41
C ILE A 59 11.91 -12.72 6.82
N ASP A 60 11.05 -12.10 7.64
CA ASP A 60 11.43 -11.74 9.01
C ASP A 60 11.33 -12.93 9.99
N LYS A 61 10.84 -14.10 9.52
CA LYS A 61 10.64 -15.33 10.31
C LYS A 61 9.82 -15.10 11.59
N LYS A 62 9.03 -14.02 11.64
CA LYS A 62 8.10 -13.75 12.74
C LYS A 62 6.79 -14.42 12.37
N ALA A 63 6.46 -15.50 13.08
CA ALA A 63 5.15 -16.11 12.95
C ALA A 63 4.08 -15.05 13.25
N PRO A 64 3.12 -14.79 12.34
CA PRO A 64 2.04 -13.85 12.61
C PRO A 64 1.25 -14.36 13.81
N ASP A 65 0.95 -13.46 14.74
CA ASP A 65 0.16 -13.81 15.90
C ASP A 65 -1.32 -14.01 15.49
N LEU A 66 -2.11 -14.66 16.35
CA LEU A 66 -3.55 -14.82 16.15
C LEU A 66 -4.23 -13.46 15.91
N TYR A 67 -3.76 -12.41 16.59
CA TYR A 67 -4.23 -11.04 16.41
C TYR A 67 -3.90 -10.47 15.02
N ASP A 68 -2.74 -10.81 14.44
CA ASP A 68 -2.37 -10.37 13.09
C ASP A 68 -3.27 -11.02 12.04
N TRP A 69 -3.56 -12.31 12.20
CA TRP A 69 -4.48 -13.04 11.33
C TRP A 69 -5.91 -12.50 11.41
N VAL A 70 -6.41 -12.24 12.62
CA VAL A 70 -7.75 -11.66 12.83
C VAL A 70 -7.81 -10.24 12.27
N GLY A 71 -6.79 -9.41 12.51
CA GLY A 71 -6.71 -8.05 11.98
C GLY A 71 -6.68 -8.04 10.45
N ALA A 72 -5.84 -8.88 9.83
CA ALA A 72 -5.79 -9.04 8.39
C ALA A 72 -7.16 -9.49 7.83
N GLY A 73 -7.82 -10.44 8.49
CA GLY A 73 -9.17 -10.89 8.14
C GLY A 73 -10.20 -9.76 8.15
N ILE A 74 -10.23 -8.94 9.21
CA ILE A 74 -11.15 -7.80 9.32
C ILE A 74 -10.90 -6.79 8.20
N CYS A 75 -9.64 -6.46 7.92
CA CYS A 75 -9.30 -5.54 6.83
C CYS A 75 -9.72 -6.09 5.46
N LEU A 76 -9.48 -7.38 5.20
CA LEU A 76 -9.89 -8.03 3.96
C LEU A 76 -11.41 -8.07 3.79
N VAL A 77 -12.16 -8.32 4.86
CA VAL A 77 -13.62 -8.22 4.85
C VAL A 77 -14.06 -6.79 4.52
N GLY A 78 -13.43 -5.78 5.12
CA GLY A 78 -13.68 -4.37 4.78
C GLY A 78 -13.45 -4.05 3.31
N VAL A 79 -12.35 -4.54 2.73
CA VAL A 79 -12.03 -4.41 1.30
C VAL A 79 -13.05 -5.15 0.44
N ALA A 80 -13.44 -6.37 0.81
CA ALA A 80 -14.44 -7.16 0.11
C ALA A 80 -15.81 -6.44 0.11
N VAL A 81 -16.22 -5.83 1.22
CA VAL A 81 -17.44 -5.02 1.30
C VAL A 81 -17.34 -3.80 0.38
N MET A 82 -16.20 -3.09 0.35
CA MET A 82 -16.03 -1.94 -0.53
C MET A 82 -16.07 -2.31 -2.03
N LEU A 83 -15.55 -3.48 -2.39
CA LEU A 83 -15.49 -3.98 -3.76
C LEU A 83 -16.79 -4.63 -4.24
N LEU A 84 -17.37 -5.51 -3.42
CA LEU A 84 -18.49 -6.39 -3.78
C LEU A 84 -19.85 -5.81 -3.41
N ALA A 85 -19.94 -4.74 -2.61
CA ALA A 85 -21.21 -4.13 -2.27
C ALA A 85 -21.99 -3.76 -3.55
N PRO A 86 -23.13 -4.42 -3.82
CA PRO A 86 -23.93 -4.16 -5.00
C PRO A 86 -24.49 -2.76 -4.89
N ARG A 87 -24.35 -1.98 -5.96
CA ARG A 87 -24.97 -0.66 -6.04
C ARG A 87 -25.62 -0.53 -7.41
N GLN A 88 -26.90 -0.20 -7.37
CA GLN A 88 -27.66 0.37 -8.47
C GLN A 88 -27.10 1.75 -8.82
#